data_AF-K1ZSD5-F1
#
_entry.id   AF-K1ZSD5-F1
#
_cell.length_a   1.000
_cell.length_b   1.000
_cell.length_c   1.000
_cell.angle_alpha   90.00
_cell.angle_beta   90.00
_cell.angle_gamma   90.00
#
_symmetry.space_group_name_H-M   'P 1'
#
loop_
_entity.id
_entity.type
_entity.pdbx_description
1 polymer ?
#
loop_
_entity_poly.entity_id
_entity_poly.type
_entity_poly.pdbx_seq_one_letter_code
_entity_poly.pdbx_strand_id
1 'polypeptide(L)'
;MNADDEKEELRKKNEERLVGEEEQSLAKAVGVGEFSEAEDDLVPRTEISADIKIMDVRTEHDQDAVAEGITHLYFFPKGYTEFSIIHLSDAEETKFMTLIVNPLTGEVDVVEDFVEHEDALQRLGLSEEE
;
A
#
# COMPACT_ATOMS: atom_id res chain seq x y z
N MET A 1 52.71 6.38 11.25
CA MET A 1 51.44 5.92 10.68
C MET A 1 51.71 4.51 10.18
N ASN A 2 51.13 3.50 10.83
CA ASN A 2 51.46 2.09 10.58
C ASN A 2 50.59 1.56 9.44
N ALA A 3 51.14 0.64 8.64
CA ALA A 3 50.47 0.06 7.47
C ALA A 3 49.16 -0.69 7.79
N ASP A 4 48.96 -1.05 9.06
CA ASP A 4 47.73 -1.68 9.54
C ASP A 4 46.57 -0.68 9.72
N ASP A 5 46.86 0.58 10.09
CA ASP A 5 45.84 1.63 10.28
C ASP A 5 45.21 2.03 8.93
N GLU A 6 46.02 2.11 7.88
CA GLU A 6 45.58 2.47 6.52
C GLU A 6 44.67 1.40 5.91
N LYS A 7 44.90 0.13 6.25
CA LYS A 7 44.09 -1.00 5.78
C LYS A 7 42.70 -1.04 6.44
N GLU A 8 42.60 -0.61 7.70
CA GLU A 8 41.33 -0.55 8.42
C GLU A 8 40.47 0.62 7.93
N GLU A 9 41.07 1.78 7.66
CA GLU A 9 40.37 2.92 7.04
C GLU A 9 39.86 2.58 5.63
N LEU A 10 40.65 1.88 4.82
CA LEU A 10 40.24 1.43 3.48
C LEU A 10 39.08 0.43 3.53
N ARG A 11 38.99 -0.39 4.58
CA ARG A 11 37.86 -1.31 4.77
C ARG A 11 36.59 -0.56 5.14
N LYS A 12 36.65 0.32 6.15
CA LYS A 12 35.49 1.14 6.57
C LYS A 12 34.96 2.00 5.42
N LYS A 13 35.85 2.65 4.67
CA LYS A 13 35.47 3.46 3.51
C LYS A 13 34.81 2.64 2.39
N ASN A 14 35.24 1.39 2.19
CA ASN A 14 34.62 0.50 1.21
C ASN A 14 33.28 -0.05 1.69
N GLU A 15 33.14 -0.36 2.99
CA GLU A 15 31.87 -0.78 3.59
C GLU A 15 30.83 0.36 3.54
N GLU A 16 31.20 1.59 3.88
CA GLU A 16 30.33 2.77 3.74
C GLU A 16 29.90 3.02 2.29
N ARG A 17 30.81 2.81 1.34
CA ARG A 17 30.51 2.93 -0.10
C ARG A 17 29.55 1.83 -0.57
N LEU A 18 29.73 0.60 -0.10
CA LEU A 18 28.87 -0.54 -0.45
C LEU A 18 27.45 -0.37 0.11
N VAL A 19 27.33 0.09 1.36
CA VAL A 19 26.03 0.40 1.99
C VAL A 19 25.32 1.53 1.25
N GLY A 20 26.03 2.61 0.90
CA GLY A 20 25.45 3.70 0.11
C GLY A 20 25.05 3.28 -1.31
N GLU A 21 25.76 2.34 -1.93
CA GLU A 21 25.42 1.76 -3.23
C GLU A 21 24.19 0.84 -3.14
N GLU A 22 24.05 0.05 -2.06
CA GLU A 22 22.85 -0.75 -1.80
C GLU A 22 21.62 0.12 -1.53
N GLU A 23 21.71 1.13 -0.67
CA GLU A 23 20.62 2.08 -0.42
C GLU A 23 20.20 2.83 -1.69
N GLN A 24 21.16 3.27 -2.51
CA GLN A 24 20.86 3.88 -3.81
C GLN A 24 20.27 2.89 -4.81
N SER A 25 20.68 1.62 -4.77
CA SER A 25 20.13 0.57 -5.63
C SER A 25 18.71 0.19 -5.23
N LEU A 26 18.40 0.16 -3.92
CA LEU A 26 17.07 -0.06 -3.39
C LEU A 26 16.18 1.14 -3.71
N ALA A 27 16.64 2.38 -3.48
CA ALA A 27 15.90 3.59 -3.85
C ALA A 27 15.62 3.70 -5.36
N LYS A 28 16.46 3.08 -6.21
CA LYS A 28 16.30 3.05 -7.67
C LYS A 28 15.49 1.85 -8.19
N ALA A 29 15.50 0.75 -7.44
CA ALA A 29 14.66 -0.43 -7.68
C ALA A 29 13.23 -0.24 -7.15
N VAL A 30 13.06 0.61 -6.13
CA VAL A 30 11.83 1.36 -5.85
C VAL A 30 11.71 2.47 -6.90
N GLY A 31 11.84 2.08 -8.17
CA GLY A 31 11.31 2.85 -9.28
C GLY A 31 9.82 2.86 -9.08
N VAL A 32 9.35 3.85 -8.31
CA VAL A 32 7.97 4.30 -8.25
C VAL A 32 7.52 4.35 -9.69
N GLY A 33 6.73 3.36 -10.11
CA GLY A 33 6.06 3.43 -11.40
C GLY A 33 5.33 4.75 -11.37
N GLU A 34 5.77 5.70 -12.18
CA GLU A 34 5.11 6.99 -12.28
C GLU A 34 3.69 6.66 -12.72
N PHE A 35 2.71 6.98 -11.87
CA PHE A 35 1.32 6.68 -12.14
C PHE A 35 0.96 7.23 -13.51
N SER A 36 0.69 6.34 -14.46
CA SER A 36 0.05 6.71 -15.71
C SER A 36 -1.44 6.49 -15.51
N GLU A 37 -2.19 7.58 -15.37
CA GLU A 37 -3.64 7.52 -15.52
C GLU A 37 -3.91 6.85 -16.87
N ALA A 38 -4.48 5.65 -16.85
CA ALA A 38 -5.00 5.09 -18.08
C ALA A 38 -6.13 6.04 -18.50
N GLU A 39 -5.94 6.78 -19.60
CA GLU A 39 -7.00 7.50 -20.29
C GLU A 39 -7.96 6.46 -20.91
N ASP A 40 -8.61 5.70 -20.04
CA ASP A 40 -9.62 4.74 -20.42
C ASP A 40 -10.97 5.44 -20.27
N ASP A 41 -11.45 6.03 -21.37
CA ASP A 41 -12.78 6.63 -21.50
C ASP A 41 -13.92 5.65 -21.12
N LEU A 42 -13.62 4.37 -20.88
CA LEU A 42 -14.59 3.35 -20.51
C LEU A 42 -15.02 3.40 -19.04
N VAL A 43 -14.24 4.01 -18.14
CA VAL A 43 -14.57 4.07 -16.71
C VAL A 43 -14.89 5.52 -16.31
N PRO A 44 -16.16 5.88 -16.11
CA PRO A 44 -16.51 7.24 -15.73
C PRO A 44 -15.98 7.55 -14.33
N ARG A 45 -15.34 8.72 -14.19
CA ARG A 45 -15.06 9.27 -12.87
C ARG A 45 -16.38 9.38 -12.11
N THR A 46 -16.44 8.69 -10.98
CA THR A 46 -17.62 8.67 -10.12
C THR A 46 -17.33 9.42 -8.84
N GLU A 47 -18.20 10.35 -8.49
CA GLU A 47 -18.22 10.99 -7.18
C GLU A 47 -19.17 10.23 -6.28
N ILE A 48 -18.72 9.92 -5.06
CA ILE A 48 -19.58 9.34 -4.04
C ILE A 48 -20.64 10.37 -3.62
N SER A 49 -21.86 9.89 -3.32
CA SER A 49 -22.94 10.75 -2.81
C SER A 49 -22.51 11.49 -1.53
N ALA A 50 -22.98 12.72 -1.35
CA ALA A 50 -22.64 13.55 -0.19
C ALA A 50 -22.99 12.92 1.18
N ASP A 51 -23.86 11.91 1.20
CA ASP A 51 -24.29 11.21 2.41
C ASP A 51 -23.32 10.10 2.87
N ILE A 52 -22.29 9.80 2.08
CA ILE A 52 -21.29 8.75 2.37
C ILE A 52 -19.91 9.39 2.47
N LYS A 53 -19.15 9.01 3.50
CA LYS A 53 -17.76 9.42 3.71
C LYS A 53 -16.84 8.22 3.55
N ILE A 54 -15.72 8.42 2.86
CA ILE A 54 -14.55 7.54 3.00
C ILE A 54 -13.82 8.01 4.26
N MET A 55 -13.70 7.12 5.24
CA MET A 55 -13.03 7.39 6.51
C MET A 55 -11.52 7.24 6.35
N ASP A 56 -11.12 6.09 5.81
CA ASP A 56 -9.74 5.78 5.47
C ASP A 56 -9.69 4.65 4.45
N VAL A 57 -8.55 4.53 3.80
CA VAL A 57 -8.21 3.46 2.89
C VAL A 57 -6.84 2.93 3.27
N ARG A 58 -6.72 1.62 3.40
CA ARG A 58 -5.42 0.95 3.49
C ARG A 58 -5.23 0.07 2.29
N THR A 59 -4.11 0.22 1.61
CA THR A 59 -3.68 -0.67 0.52
C THR A 59 -2.42 -1.41 0.94
N GLU A 60 -2.05 -2.44 0.18
CA GLU A 60 -0.86 -3.25 0.45
C GLU A 60 0.45 -2.46 0.41
N HIS A 61 0.54 -1.39 -0.40
CA HIS A 61 1.74 -0.55 -0.48
C HIS A 61 1.75 0.59 0.55
N ASP A 62 0.63 0.87 1.19
CA ASP A 62 0.55 1.87 2.25
C ASP A 62 1.07 1.28 3.57
N GLN A 63 1.94 2.01 4.27
CA GLN A 63 2.42 1.58 5.59
C GLN A 63 1.29 1.60 6.63
N ASP A 64 0.45 2.62 6.57
CA ASP A 64 -0.66 2.88 7.48
C ASP A 64 -1.92 3.26 6.69
N ALA A 65 -3.08 3.25 7.34
CA ALA A 65 -4.32 3.70 6.71
C ALA A 65 -4.27 5.19 6.34
N VAL A 66 -4.72 5.51 5.13
CA VAL A 66 -4.74 6.86 4.57
C VAL A 66 -6.14 7.47 4.76
N ALA A 67 -6.26 8.42 5.68
CA ALA A 67 -7.50 9.13 5.97
C ALA A 67 -7.65 10.47 5.21
N GLU A 68 -6.54 11.05 4.77
CA GLU A 68 -6.52 12.35 4.07
C GLU A 68 -5.61 12.30 2.84
N GLY A 69 -6.00 13.03 1.79
CA GLY A 69 -5.23 13.15 0.56
C GLY A 69 -5.73 12.22 -0.53
N ILE A 70 -4.79 11.65 -1.30
CA ILE A 70 -5.06 10.81 -2.45
C ILE A 70 -4.27 9.51 -2.26
N THR A 71 -4.96 8.38 -2.35
CA THR A 71 -4.35 7.05 -2.48
C THR A 71 -4.94 6.36 -3.72
N HIS A 72 -4.33 5.25 -4.13
CA HIS A 72 -4.69 4.50 -5.33
C HIS A 72 -4.77 3.02 -4.99
N LEU A 73 -5.70 2.31 -5.62
CA LEU A 73 -5.74 0.85 -5.60
C LEU A 73 -5.36 0.35 -6.99
N TYR A 74 -4.28 -0.43 -7.10
CA TYR A 74 -3.80 -0.88 -8.40
C TYR A 74 -4.47 -2.19 -8.86
N PHE A 75 -4.94 -2.19 -10.11
CA PHE A 75 -5.40 -3.38 -10.82
C PHE A 75 -4.40 -3.74 -11.91
N PHE A 76 -3.85 -4.95 -11.85
CA PHE A 76 -2.76 -5.36 -12.73
C PHE A 76 -3.31 -6.11 -13.96
N PRO A 77 -2.69 -5.96 -15.15
CA PRO A 77 -3.15 -6.60 -16.40
C PRO A 77 -3.27 -8.14 -16.35
N LYS A 78 -2.61 -8.77 -15.38
CA LYS A 78 -2.65 -10.22 -15.15
C LYS A 78 -3.90 -10.67 -14.37
N GLY A 79 -4.76 -9.74 -13.95
CA GLY A 79 -6.03 -10.02 -13.28
C GLY A 79 -5.97 -10.06 -11.75
N TYR A 80 -4.83 -9.76 -11.14
CA TYR A 80 -4.72 -9.54 -9.69
C TYR A 80 -4.80 -8.05 -9.36
N THR A 81 -5.08 -7.75 -8.09
CA THR A 81 -5.08 -6.41 -7.51
C THR A 81 -4.35 -6.43 -6.17
N GLU A 82 -4.27 -5.30 -5.50
CA GLU A 82 -3.71 -5.24 -4.15
C GLU A 82 -4.75 -5.62 -3.12
N PHE A 83 -4.30 -6.15 -2.00
CA PHE A 83 -5.16 -6.21 -0.83
C PHE A 83 -5.50 -4.77 -0.42
N SER A 84 -6.78 -4.52 -0.17
CA SER A 84 -7.22 -3.22 0.31
C SER A 84 -8.42 -3.31 1.23
N ILE A 85 -8.45 -2.39 2.19
CA ILE A 85 -9.55 -2.18 3.11
C ILE A 85 -9.98 -0.74 2.97
N ILE A 86 -11.28 -0.52 2.76
CA ILE A 86 -11.87 0.80 2.63
C ILE A 86 -12.95 0.93 3.68
N HIS A 87 -12.77 1.89 4.59
CA HIS A 87 -13.75 2.21 5.62
C HIS A 87 -14.68 3.31 5.14
N LEU A 88 -15.98 3.04 5.22
CA LEU A 88 -17.04 3.97 4.85
C LEU A 88 -17.94 4.24 6.05
N SER A 89 -18.46 5.46 6.11
CA SER A 89 -19.53 5.82 7.04
C SER A 89 -20.60 6.66 6.35
N ASP A 90 -21.76 6.78 7.00
CA ASP A 90 -22.72 7.81 6.65
C ASP A 90 -22.25 9.21 7.11
N ALA A 91 -22.88 10.27 6.61
CA ALA A 91 -22.51 11.64 6.95
C ALA A 91 -22.52 11.94 8.47
N GLU A 92 -23.39 11.26 9.23
CA GLU A 92 -23.52 11.39 10.68
C GLU A 92 -22.62 10.44 11.49
N GLU A 93 -21.85 9.57 10.82
CA GLU A 93 -20.96 8.57 11.45
C GLU A 93 -21.70 7.64 12.44
N THR A 94 -22.95 7.28 12.10
CA THR A 94 -23.80 6.35 12.85
C THR A 94 -23.79 4.93 12.29
N LYS A 95 -23.39 4.78 11.03
CA LYS A 95 -23.29 3.48 10.35
C LYS A 95 -21.90 3.35 9.74
N PHE A 96 -21.31 2.18 9.90
CA PHE A 96 -20.01 1.84 9.34
C PHE A 96 -20.15 0.68 8.37
N MET A 97 -19.32 0.72 7.34
CA MET A 97 -19.21 -0.35 6.36
C MET A 97 -17.75 -0.49 5.95
N THR A 98 -17.25 -1.71 5.91
CA THR A 98 -15.91 -2.01 5.39
C THR A 98 -16.02 -2.75 4.07
N LEU A 99 -15.26 -2.30 3.07
CA LEU A 99 -15.02 -3.03 1.83
C LEU A 99 -13.66 -3.72 1.95
N ILE A 100 -13.62 -5.03 1.74
CA ILE A 100 -12.39 -5.82 1.77
C ILE A 100 -12.15 -6.36 0.37
N VAL A 101 -11.04 -5.95 -0.25
CA VAL A 101 -10.68 -6.33 -1.62
C VAL A 101 -9.76 -7.54 -1.59
N ASN A 102 -10.17 -8.62 -2.28
CA ASN A 102 -9.36 -9.81 -2.44
C ASN A 102 -8.25 -9.56 -3.48
N PRO A 103 -6.95 -9.70 -3.14
CA PRO A 103 -5.85 -9.42 -4.07
C PRO A 103 -5.80 -10.38 -5.27
N LEU A 104 -6.29 -11.62 -5.10
CA LEU A 104 -6.20 -12.65 -6.12
C LEU A 104 -7.32 -12.55 -7.16
N THR A 105 -8.54 -12.23 -6.73
CA THR A 105 -9.73 -12.23 -7.59
C THR A 105 -10.27 -10.84 -7.91
N GLY A 106 -9.91 -9.83 -7.11
CA GLY A 106 -10.55 -8.51 -7.13
C GLY A 106 -11.99 -8.51 -6.60
N GLU A 107 -12.45 -9.62 -6.03
CA GLU A 107 -13.76 -9.69 -5.36
C GLU A 107 -13.77 -8.81 -4.12
N VAL A 108 -14.92 -8.18 -3.84
CA VAL A 108 -15.09 -7.26 -2.74
C VAL A 108 -16.12 -7.80 -1.77
N ASP A 109 -15.67 -8.12 -0.55
CA ASP A 109 -16.55 -8.44 0.56
C ASP A 109 -17.04 -7.16 1.23
N VAL A 110 -18.35 -7.04 1.42
CA VAL A 110 -19.00 -5.88 2.06
C VAL A 110 -19.47 -6.28 3.45
N VAL A 111 -18.93 -5.63 4.47
CA VAL A 111 -19.26 -5.89 5.87
C VAL A 111 -19.94 -4.67 6.47
N GLU A 112 -21.12 -4.84 7.07
CA GLU A 112 -21.88 -3.80 7.77
C GLU A 112 -21.33 -3.52 9.19
N ASP A 113 -20.01 -3.39 9.31
CA ASP A 113 -19.31 -3.05 10.54
C ASP A 113 -17.92 -2.50 10.20
N PHE A 114 -17.24 -1.90 11.18
CA PHE A 114 -15.83 -1.55 11.08
C PHE A 114 -14.97 -2.81 11.28
N VAL A 115 -14.09 -3.11 10.32
CA VAL A 115 -13.22 -4.29 10.35
C VAL A 115 -11.76 -3.86 10.33
N GLU A 116 -11.04 -4.17 11.40
CA GLU A 116 -9.61 -3.91 11.51
C GLU A 116 -8.80 -4.69 10.46
N HIS A 117 -7.61 -4.19 10.16
CA HIS A 117 -6.77 -4.75 9.10
C HIS A 117 -6.42 -6.23 9.29
N GLU A 118 -6.05 -6.61 10.51
CA GLU A 118 -5.70 -7.99 10.85
C GLU A 118 -6.92 -8.93 10.69
N ASP A 119 -8.10 -8.46 11.09
CA ASP A 119 -9.34 -9.22 10.99
C ASP A 119 -9.80 -9.39 9.53
N ALA A 120 -9.50 -8.42 8.66
CA ALA A 120 -9.74 -8.51 7.23
C ALA A 120 -8.80 -9.51 6.55
N LEU A 121 -7.51 -9.52 6.92
CA LEU A 121 -6.55 -10.52 6.43
C LEU A 121 -6.96 -11.95 6.84
N GLN A 122 -7.40 -12.13 8.09
CA GLN A 122 -7.89 -13.42 8.56
C GLN A 122 -9.13 -13.90 7.77
N ARG A 123 -10.06 -13.00 7.43
CA ARG A 123 -11.23 -13.33 6.60
C ARG A 123 -10.85 -13.85 5.22
N LEU A 124 -9.78 -13.32 4.64
CA LEU A 124 -9.25 -13.78 3.36
C LEU A 124 -8.34 -15.01 3.48
N GLY A 125 -8.04 -15.47 4.70
CA GLY A 125 -7.08 -16.55 4.94
C GLY A 125 -5.64 -16.16 4.61
N LEU A 126 -5.31 -14.86 4.66
CA LEU A 126 -4.00 -14.28 4.32
C LEU A 126 -3.17 -13.94 5.56
N SER A 127 -3.52 -14.45 6.74
CA SER A 127 -2.72 -14.22 7.95
C SER A 127 -1.30 -14.77 7.77
N GLU A 128 -0.29 -13.98 8.13
CA GLU A 128 1.08 -14.48 8.22
C GLU A 128 1.12 -15.64 9.22
N GLU A 129 1.53 -16.83 8.78
CA GLU A 129 1.96 -17.87 9.72
C GLU A 129 3.18 -17.34 10.47
N GLU A 130 3.09 -17.30 11.80
CA GLU A 130 4.14 -16.85 12.74
C GLU A 130 5.52 -17.51 12.52
#